data_AF-A0A0N1L383-F1
#
_entry.id   AF-A0A0N1L383-F1
#
_cell.length_a   1.000
_cell.length_b   1.000
_cell.length_c   1.000
_cell.angle_alpha   90.00
_cell.angle_beta   90.00
_cell.angle_gamma   90.00
#
_symmetry.space_group_name_H-M   'P 1'
#
loop_
_entity.id
_entity.type
_entity.pdbx_description
1 polymer ?
#
loop_
_entity_poly.entity_id
_entity_poly.type
_entity_poly.pdbx_seq_one_letter_code
_entity_poly.pdbx_strand_id
1 'polypeptide(L)'
;MLFMVEMDVNIPLGFDADEAARIKAEEKAYSQQLQAAGTWRHIWRKVGLYSNVSIFDVESNAALHDTLMALPLFPFMTIKVTPLCRHPSSLHDDDR
;
A
#
# COMPACT_ATOMS: atom_id res chain seq x y z
N MET A 1 -13.35 -5.97 1.79
CA MET A 1 -13.10 -6.39 0.38
C MET A 1 -11.61 -6.39 0.18
N LEU A 2 -11.06 -7.45 -0.43
CA LEU A 2 -9.62 -7.60 -0.57
C LEU A 2 -9.11 -7.03 -1.89
N PHE A 3 -7.98 -6.33 -1.84
CA PHE A 3 -7.30 -5.79 -3.01
C PHE A 3 -5.81 -6.08 -2.94
N MET A 4 -5.24 -6.63 -4.01
CA MET A 4 -3.80 -6.62 -4.23
C MET A 4 -3.43 -5.28 -4.84
N VAL A 5 -2.50 -4.58 -4.21
CA VAL A 5 -1.99 -3.29 -4.68
C VAL A 5 -0.49 -3.39 -4.89
N GLU A 6 -0.04 -3.13 -6.11
CA GLU A 6 1.37 -2.98 -6.44
C GLU A 6 1.69 -1.49 -6.49
N MET A 7 2.76 -1.05 -5.82
CA MET A 7 3.14 0.36 -5.74
C MET A 7 4.64 0.53 -6.04
N ASP A 8 4.95 1.06 -7.22
CA ASP A 8 6.32 1.39 -7.63
C ASP A 8 6.63 2.86 -7.29
N VAL A 9 7.62 3.11 -6.41
CA VAL A 9 7.97 4.45 -5.94
C VAL A 9 9.08 5.05 -6.81
N ASN A 10 8.80 6.20 -7.42
CA ASN A 10 9.68 6.92 -8.34
C ASN A 10 9.86 8.37 -7.87
N ILE A 11 10.74 8.59 -6.90
CA ILE A 11 11.12 9.94 -6.47
C ILE A 11 12.16 10.49 -7.47
N PRO A 12 11.96 11.68 -8.09
CA PRO A 12 12.88 12.23 -9.06
C PRO A 12 14.31 12.40 -8.52
N LEU A 13 15.30 12.15 -9.37
CA LEU A 13 16.69 12.47 -9.08
C LEU A 13 16.84 13.99 -8.95
N GLY A 14 17.34 14.44 -7.80
CA GLY A 14 17.46 15.86 -7.47
C GLY A 14 16.28 16.42 -6.66
N PHE A 15 15.30 15.59 -6.29
CA PHE A 15 14.33 15.98 -5.27
C PHE A 15 15.05 16.21 -3.93
N ASP A 16 14.61 17.20 -3.16
CA ASP A 16 15.25 17.60 -1.92
C ASP A 16 15.32 16.43 -0.93
N ALA A 17 16.52 16.18 -0.38
CA ALA A 17 16.78 14.99 0.42
C ALA A 17 16.12 15.05 1.79
N ASP A 18 16.06 16.25 2.39
CA ASP A 18 15.44 16.46 3.71
C ASP A 18 13.93 16.33 3.60
N GLU A 19 13.34 16.88 2.54
CA GLU A 19 11.93 16.73 2.24
C GLU A 19 11.57 15.27 1.90
N ALA A 20 12.39 14.57 1.12
CA ALA A 20 12.20 13.14 0.86
C ALA A 20 12.23 12.32 2.16
N ALA A 21 13.12 12.66 3.09
CA ALA A 21 13.21 11.99 4.38
C ALA A 21 11.97 12.28 5.24
N ARG A 22 11.48 13.52 5.27
CA ARG A 22 10.26 13.92 5.96
C ARG A 22 9.04 13.17 5.44
N ILE A 23 8.81 13.20 4.12
CA ILE A 23 7.68 12.49 3.49
C ILE A 23 7.76 10.99 3.75
N LYS A 24 8.95 10.37 3.68
CA LYS A 24 9.13 8.94 4.00
C LYS A 24 8.82 8.62 5.46
N ALA A 25 9.12 9.53 6.39
CA ALA A 25 8.78 9.34 7.80
C ALA A 25 7.27 9.41 8.04
N GLU A 26 6.58 10.35 7.39
CA GLU A 26 5.13 10.50 7.42
C GLU A 26 4.43 9.29 6.78
N GLU A 27 4.90 8.84 5.63
CA GLU A 27 4.44 7.63 4.95
C GLU A 27 4.55 6.41 5.87
N LYS A 28 5.70 6.25 6.54
CA LYS A 28 5.92 5.15 7.47
C LYS A 28 4.92 5.21 8.64
N ALA A 29 4.71 6.39 9.22
CA ALA A 29 3.77 6.54 10.33
C ALA A 29 2.33 6.22 9.90
N TYR A 30 1.90 6.75 8.76
CA TYR A 30 0.56 6.53 8.23
C TYR A 30 0.32 5.06 7.83
N SER A 31 1.27 4.44 7.10
CA SER A 31 1.17 3.01 6.75
C SER A 31 1.16 2.09 7.98
N GLN A 32 1.87 2.45 9.06
CA GLN A 32 1.81 1.70 10.32
C GLN A 32 0.46 1.82 11.02
N GLN A 33 -0.18 2.99 10.98
CA GLN A 33 -1.53 3.18 11.51
C GLN A 33 -2.55 2.33 10.72
N LEU A 34 -2.46 2.31 9.39
CA LEU A 34 -3.33 1.48 8.55
C LEU A 34 -3.13 -0.02 8.79
N GLN A 35 -1.88 -0.45 9.03
CA GLN A 35 -1.57 -1.83 9.42
C GLN A 35 -2.18 -2.18 10.78
N ALA A 36 -2.04 -1.31 11.79
CA ALA A 36 -2.63 -1.51 13.11
C ALA A 36 -4.17 -1.56 13.07
N ALA A 37 -4.79 -0.80 12.17
CA ALA A 37 -6.24 -0.82 11.95
C ALA A 37 -6.73 -2.02 11.12
N GLY A 38 -5.83 -2.82 10.54
CA GLY A 38 -6.17 -3.95 9.67
C GLY A 38 -6.53 -3.55 8.23
N THR A 39 -6.61 -2.26 7.91
CA THR A 39 -6.86 -1.74 6.56
C THR A 39 -5.76 -2.13 5.59
N TRP A 40 -4.49 -2.00 6.00
CA TRP A 40 -3.33 -2.45 5.23
C TRP A 40 -2.83 -3.76 5.82
N ARG A 41 -3.44 -4.85 5.37
CA ARG A 41 -3.33 -6.17 6.01
C ARG A 41 -1.95 -6.79 5.87
N HIS A 42 -1.36 -6.67 4.69
CA HIS A 42 -0.03 -7.20 4.40
C HIS A 42 0.75 -6.28 3.47
N ILE A 43 2.09 -6.30 3.62
CA ILE A 43 3.03 -5.56 2.77
C ILE A 43 4.32 -6.36 2.62
N TRP A 44 4.79 -6.49 1.37
CA TRP A 44 6.07 -7.10 1.05
C TRP A 44 6.86 -6.23 0.07
N ARG A 45 8.19 -6.23 0.22
CA ARG A 45 9.12 -5.60 -0.72
C ARG A 45 9.30 -6.50 -1.95
N LYS A 46 9.16 -5.95 -3.16
CA LYS A 46 9.63 -6.63 -4.38
C LYS A 46 11.16 -6.59 -4.39
N VAL A 47 11.80 -7.76 -4.43
CA VAL A 47 13.26 -7.89 -4.37
C VAL A 47 13.93 -7.11 -5.51
N GLY A 48 14.92 -6.28 -5.16
CA GLY A 48 15.66 -5.48 -6.13
C GLY A 48 14.94 -4.22 -6.63
N LEU A 49 13.71 -3.95 -6.19
CA LEU A 49 12.91 -2.80 -6.63
C LEU A 49 12.52 -1.92 -5.45
N TYR A 50 12.47 -0.60 -5.66
CA TYR A 50 11.84 0.31 -4.70
C TYR A 50 10.32 0.29 -4.83
N SER A 51 9.75 -0.89 -4.60
CA SER A 51 8.35 -1.18 -4.84
C SER A 51 7.81 -2.21 -3.86
N ASN A 52 6.50 -2.25 -3.67
CA ASN A 52 5.85 -3.22 -2.79
C ASN A 52 4.66 -3.90 -3.47
N VAL A 53 4.29 -5.07 -2.94
CA VAL A 53 3.00 -5.71 -3.12
C VAL A 53 2.31 -5.72 -1.77
N SER A 54 1.05 -5.29 -1.76
CA SER A 54 0.27 -5.10 -0.55
C SER A 54 -1.12 -5.70 -0.68
N ILE A 55 -1.69 -6.14 0.43
CA ILE A 55 -3.09 -6.54 0.54
C ILE A 55 -3.81 -5.53 1.41
N PHE A 56 -4.85 -4.91 0.85
CA PHE A 56 -5.76 -4.02 1.58
C PHE A 56 -7.10 -4.70 1.81
N ASP A 57 -7.69 -4.47 2.99
CA ASP A 57 -9.04 -4.89 3.32
C ASP A 57 -9.89 -3.67 3.68
N VAL A 58 -10.76 -3.25 2.76
CA VAL A 58 -11.60 -2.07 2.90
C VAL A 58 -13.04 -2.36 2.46
N GLU A 59 -13.99 -1.54 2.91
CA GLU A 59 -15.41 -1.77 2.65
C GLU A 59 -15.85 -1.48 1.20
N SER A 60 -15.08 -0.69 0.45
CA SER A 60 -15.46 -0.30 -0.92
C SER A 60 -14.26 0.15 -1.77
N ASN A 61 -14.48 0.25 -3.09
CA ASN A 61 -13.50 0.83 -4.01
C ASN A 61 -13.18 2.30 -3.66
N ALA A 62 -14.18 3.07 -3.17
CA ALA A 62 -14.00 4.46 -2.77
C ALA A 62 -13.11 4.55 -1.53
N ALA A 63 -13.34 3.71 -0.52
CA ALA A 63 -12.49 3.64 0.67
C ALA A 63 -11.04 3.29 0.32
N LEU A 64 -10.81 2.39 -0.64
CA LEU A 64 -9.46 2.11 -1.14
C LEU A 64 -8.85 3.35 -1.81
N HIS A 65 -9.60 3.99 -2.70
CA HIS A 65 -9.14 5.18 -3.41
C HIS A 65 -8.70 6.28 -2.43
N ASP A 66 -9.56 6.62 -1.47
CA ASP A 66 -9.27 7.65 -0.47
C ASP A 66 -8.05 7.29 0.38
N THR A 67 -7.91 6.02 0.77
CA THR A 67 -6.76 5.51 1.52
C THR A 67 -5.46 5.69 0.74
N LEU A 68 -5.45 5.35 -0.56
CA LEU A 68 -4.28 5.46 -1.42
C LEU A 68 -3.92 6.93 -1.74
N MET A 69 -4.93 7.76 -2.01
CA MET A 69 -4.76 9.20 -2.26
C MET A 69 -4.17 9.94 -1.06
N ALA A 70 -4.43 9.45 0.16
CA ALA A 70 -3.91 10.02 1.39
C ALA A 70 -2.46 9.62 1.71
N LEU A 71 -1.84 8.71 0.95
CA LEU A 71 -0.44 8.33 1.15
C LEU A 71 0.47 9.54 0.85
N PRO A 72 1.34 9.97 1.78
CA PRO A 72 2.30 11.05 1.53
C PRO A 72 3.17 10.85 0.27
N LEU A 73 3.53 9.61 -0.06
CA LEU A 73 4.29 9.30 -1.28
C LEU A 73 3.44 9.14 -2.54
N PHE A 74 2.10 9.21 -2.48
CA PHE A 74 1.21 9.02 -3.64
C PHE A 74 1.64 9.77 -4.91
N PRO A 75 2.08 11.05 -4.86
CA PRO A 75 2.52 11.78 -6.06
C PRO A 75 3.71 11.15 -6.79
N PHE A 76 4.46 10.26 -6.14
CA PHE A 76 5.63 9.59 -6.67
C PHE A 76 5.37 8.12 -7.02
N MET A 77 4.13 7.62 -6.89
CA MET A 77 3.82 6.21 -7.09
C MET A 77 3.17 5.92 -8.44
N THR A 78 3.61 4.82 -9.06
CA THR A 78 2.79 4.10 -10.04
C THR A 78 2.05 2.99 -9.31
N ILE A 79 0.72 3.02 -9.34
CA ILE A 79 -0.13 2.10 -8.58
C ILE A 79 -0.95 1.23 -9.53
N LYS A 80 -0.99 -0.08 -9.24
CA LYS A 80 -1.88 -1.03 -9.89
C LYS A 80 -2.72 -1.74 -8.84
N VAL A 81 -4.03 -1.74 -9.03
CA VAL A 81 -5.01 -2.34 -8.11
C VAL A 81 -5.67 -3.55 -8.78
N THR A 82 -5.73 -4.67 -8.08
CA THR A 82 -6.44 -5.88 -8.50
C THR A 82 -7.41 -6.30 -7.39
N PRO A 83 -8.74 -6.27 -7.62
CA PRO A 83 -9.71 -6.78 -6.65
C PRO A 83 -9.57 -8.30 -6.52
N LEU A 84 -9.72 -8.82 -5.30
CA LEU A 84 -9.57 -10.23 -4.98
C LEU A 84 -10.84 -10.81 -4.35
N CYS A 85 -11.13 -12.06 -4.68
CA CYS A 85 -12.08 -12.90 -3.96
C CYS A 85 -11.32 -13.93 -3.13
N ARG A 86 -11.91 -14.38 -2.02
CA ARG A 86 -11.42 -15.58 -1.34
C ARG A 86 -11.60 -16.78 -2.27
N HIS A 87 -10.59 -17.63 -2.30
CA HIS A 87 -10.58 -18.81 -3.16
C HIS A 87 -11.40 -19.94 -2.52
N PRO A 88 -12.30 -20.63 -3.24
CA PRO A 88 -13.18 -21.67 -2.66
C PRO A 88 -12.42 -22.90 -2.15
N SER A 89 -11.19 -23.11 -2.62
CA SER A 89 -10.31 -24.18 -2.13
C SER A 89 -9.34 -23.75 -1.02
N SER A 90 -9.50 -22.54 -0.48
CA SER A 90 -8.71 -22.12 0.68
C SER A 90 -9.06 -23.00 1.88
N LEU A 91 -8.05 -23.48 2.62
CA LEU A 91 -8.27 -24.18 3.89
C LEU A 91 -8.67 -23.22 5.02
N HIS A 92 -8.43 -21.92 4.82
CA HIS A 92 -8.72 -20.88 5.79
C HIS A 92 -9.76 -19.92 5.22
N ASP A 93 -10.78 -19.63 6.02
CA ASP A 93 -11.77 -18.60 5.74
C ASP A 93 -11.24 -17.19 6.09
N ASP A 94 -10.11 -17.13 6.78
CA ASP A 94 -9.37 -15.94 7.19
C ASP A 94 -7.92 -15.93 6.66
N ASP A 95 -7.11 -15.00 7.16
CA ASP A 95 -5.79 -14.67 6.60
C ASP A 95 -4.66 -15.08 7.57
N ARG A 96 -4.82 -16.23 8.24
CA ARG A 96 -3.84 -16.81 9.18
C ARG A 96 -2.54 -17.25 8.52
#